data_AF-F9XFZ2-F1
#
_entry.id   AF-F9XFZ2-F1
#
_cell.length_a   1.000
_cell.length_b   1.000
_cell.length_c   1.000
_cell.angle_alpha   90.00
_cell.angle_beta   90.00
_cell.angle_gamma   90.00
#
_symmetry.space_group_name_H-M   'P 1'
#
loop_
_entity.id
_entity.type
_entity.pdbx_description
1 polymer ?
#
loop_
_entity_poly.entity_id
_entity_poly.type
_entity_poly.pdbx_seq_one_letter_code
_entity_poly.pdbx_strand_id
1 'polypeptide(L)'
;LHQLHCLDHLRKVLNPARYNSTMSKTFQSYHTDHCIDLIRQSIQCQSDITLNPTRWWPALGGTGRNFIDTDRPHTCRNFGKIREWAHGRY
;
A
#
# COMPACT_ATOMS: atom_id res chain seq x y z
N LEU A 1 1.10 -7.90 -3.10
CA LEU A 1 1.93 -7.31 -2.00
C LEU A 1 2.26 -5.82 -2.16
N HIS A 2 1.90 -5.16 -3.26
CA HIS A 2 2.19 -3.73 -3.48
C HIS A 2 1.22 -2.79 -2.73
N GLN A 3 -0.08 -3.12 -2.70
CA GLN A 3 -1.10 -2.31 -2.01
C GLN A 3 -0.80 -2.14 -0.51
N LEU A 4 -0.36 -3.20 0.18
CA LEU A 4 0.06 -3.11 1.59
C LEU A 4 1.31 -2.25 1.79
N HIS A 5 2.27 -2.31 0.87
CA HIS A 5 3.45 -1.45 0.88
C HIS A 5 3.07 0.04 0.70
N CYS A 6 2.19 0.35 -0.25
CA CYS A 6 1.68 1.70 -0.46
C CYS A 6 0.92 2.22 0.76
N LEU A 7 0.07 1.39 1.37
CA LEU A 7 -0.67 1.76 2.57
C LEU A 7 0.26 2.00 3.77
N ASP A 8 1.32 1.20 3.94
CA ASP A 8 2.32 1.44 4.98
C ASP A 8 3.09 2.75 4.75
N HIS A 9 3.39 3.09 3.49
CA HIS A 9 3.98 4.38 3.16
C HIS A 9 3.05 5.54 3.54
N LEU A 10 1.77 5.47 3.17
CA LEU A 10 0.76 6.47 3.57
C LEU A 10 0.63 6.58 5.09
N ARG A 11 0.63 5.45 5.79
CA ARG A 11 0.59 5.41 7.26
C ARG A 11 1.76 6.17 7.91
N LYS A 12 2.96 6.09 7.32
CA LYS A 12 4.13 6.85 7.79
C LYS A 12 4.01 8.34 7.47
N VAL A 13 3.56 8.70 6.27
CA VAL A 13 3.38 10.09 5.84
C VAL A 13 2.30 10.81 6.67
N LEU A 14 1.20 10.12 6.98
CA LEU A 14 0.08 10.68 7.74
C LEU A 14 0.33 10.76 9.25
N ASN A 15 1.41 10.16 9.75
CA ASN A 15 1.76 10.20 11.16
C ASN A 15 3.19 10.70 11.40
N PRO A 16 3.54 11.91 10.94
CA PRO A 16 4.90 12.44 11.06
C PRO A 16 5.27 12.69 12.53
N ALA A 17 4.31 13.01 13.40
CA ALA A 17 4.54 13.17 14.84
C ALA A 17 5.00 11.87 15.52
N ARG A 18 4.36 10.73 15.25
CA ARG A 18 4.79 9.43 15.81
C ARG A 18 6.17 8.98 15.32
N TYR A 19 6.66 9.57 14.22
CA TYR A 19 7.97 9.29 13.63
C TYR A 19 9.00 10.42 13.80
N ASN A 20 8.63 11.60 14.31
CA ASN A 20 9.56 12.74 14.49
C ASN A 20 9.17 13.83 15.50
N SER A 21 8.07 13.76 16.26
CA SER A 21 7.82 14.73 17.34
C SER A 21 6.80 14.29 18.38
N THR A 22 7.17 14.57 19.62
CA THR A 22 6.46 14.42 20.90
C THR A 22 5.09 15.14 20.91
N MET A 23 4.10 14.63 20.18
CA MET A 23 2.75 15.22 20.13
C MET A 23 1.66 14.23 20.54
N SER A 24 0.74 14.80 21.34
CA SER A 24 -0.41 14.17 21.98
C SER A 24 -1.26 13.29 21.05
N LYS A 25 -1.74 12.15 21.59
CA LYS A 25 -2.70 11.24 20.95
C LYS A 25 -4.08 11.92 20.85
N THR A 26 -4.25 12.79 19.85
CA THR A 26 -5.55 13.40 19.56
C THR A 26 -6.51 12.36 18.96
N PHE A 27 -7.82 12.56 19.12
CA PHE A 27 -8.85 11.73 18.46
C PHE A 27 -8.62 11.63 16.95
N GLN A 28 -8.12 12.71 16.33
CA GLN A 28 -7.77 12.72 14.91
C GLN A 28 -6.69 11.68 14.56
N SER A 29 -5.66 11.52 15.39
CA SER A 29 -4.63 10.49 15.18
C SER A 29 -5.21 9.08 15.31
N TYR A 30 -6.10 8.86 16.27
CA TYR A 30 -6.77 7.57 16.43
C TYR A 30 -7.63 7.24 15.21
N HIS A 31 -8.43 8.20 14.74
CA HIS A 31 -9.31 8.02 13.59
C HIS A 31 -8.51 7.70 12.32
N THR A 32 -7.40 8.41 12.08
CA THR A 32 -6.47 8.10 10.98
C THR A 32 -5.93 6.67 11.05
N ASP A 33 -5.43 6.25 12.22
CA ASP A 33 -4.92 4.88 12.42
C ASP A 33 -6.03 3.83 12.20
N HIS A 34 -7.25 4.09 12.68
CA HIS A 34 -8.42 3.23 12.49
C HIS A 34 -8.81 3.10 11.00
N CYS A 35 -8.88 4.21 10.27
CA CYS A 35 -9.16 4.18 8.83
C CYS A 35 -8.08 3.42 8.04
N ILE A 36 -6.81 3.58 8.40
CA ILE A 36 -5.71 2.82 7.78
C ILE A 36 -5.87 1.33 8.04
N ASP A 37 -6.24 0.92 9.26
CA ASP A 37 -6.46 -0.50 9.55
C ASP A 37 -7.66 -1.07 8.77
N LEU A 38 -8.74 -0.31 8.64
CA LEU A 38 -9.88 -0.71 7.80
C LEU A 38 -9.45 -0.96 6.34
N ILE A 39 -8.66 -0.05 5.76
CA ILE A 39 -8.14 -0.21 4.39
C ILE A 39 -7.20 -1.43 4.31
N ARG A 40 -6.36 -1.64 5.32
CA ARG A 40 -5.49 -2.83 5.40
C ARG A 40 -6.32 -4.12 5.38
N GLN A 41 -7.40 -4.18 6.16
CA GLN A 41 -8.31 -5.32 6.20
C GLN A 41 -8.93 -5.58 4.82
N SER A 42 -9.42 -4.52 4.13
CA SER A 42 -9.97 -4.63 2.78
C SER A 42 -8.94 -5.13 1.75
N ILE A 43 -7.70 -4.61 1.80
CA ILE A 43 -6.60 -5.08 0.94
C ILE A 43 -6.29 -6.56 1.19
N GLN A 44 -6.29 -7.00 2.45
CA GLN A 44 -6.09 -8.42 2.78
C GLN A 44 -7.30 -9.27 2.38
N CYS A 45 -8.52 -8.77 2.47
CA CYS A 45 -9.70 -9.50 2.00
C CYS A 45 -9.62 -9.78 0.50
N GLN A 46 -9.25 -8.76 -0.29
CA GLN A 46 -9.08 -8.86 -1.74
C GLN A 46 -7.84 -9.67 -2.14
N SER A 47 -6.74 -9.51 -1.39
CA SER A 47 -5.45 -10.17 -1.60
C SER A 47 -4.90 -10.10 -3.02
N ASP A 48 -4.79 -8.89 -3.55
CA ASP A 48 -4.32 -8.73 -4.91
C ASP A 48 -2.80 -8.99 -5.08
N ILE A 49 -2.47 -9.83 -6.07
CA ILE A 49 -1.10 -10.17 -6.49
C ILE A 49 -0.81 -9.79 -7.95
N THR A 50 -1.67 -8.98 -8.56
CA THR A 50 -1.50 -8.42 -9.91
C THR A 50 -0.13 -7.74 -10.01
N LEU A 51 0.57 -8.06 -11.09
CA LEU A 51 1.87 -7.48 -11.37
C LEU A 51 1.68 -6.04 -11.86
N ASN A 52 2.39 -5.10 -11.24
CA ASN A 52 2.43 -3.69 -11.66
C ASN A 52 3.74 -3.46 -12.43
N PRO A 53 3.74 -3.52 -13.76
CA PRO A 53 4.97 -3.31 -14.53
C PRO A 53 5.35 -1.84 -14.55
N THR A 54 6.59 -1.59 -14.98
CA THR A 54 7.01 -0.25 -15.36
C THR A 54 6.50 0.09 -16.76
N ARG A 55 6.03 1.33 -16.95
CA ARG A 55 5.66 1.87 -18.26
C ARG A 55 6.38 3.19 -18.50
N TRP A 56 6.87 3.39 -19.72
CA TRP A 56 7.47 4.66 -20.13
C TRP A 56 6.38 5.71 -20.37
N TRP A 57 6.53 6.88 -19.75
CA TRP A 57 5.69 8.04 -19.97
C TRP A 57 6.53 9.21 -20.51
N PRO A 58 6.45 9.53 -21.81
CA PRO A 58 7.25 10.58 -22.44
C PRO A 58 7.05 11.99 -21.85
N ALA A 59 5.82 12.32 -21.44
CA ALA A 59 5.50 13.64 -20.90
C ALA A 59 5.81 13.81 -19.40
N LEU A 60 6.12 12.72 -18.69
CA LEU A 60 6.37 12.78 -17.25
C LEU A 60 7.73 13.40 -16.95
N GLY A 61 7.76 14.55 -16.29
CA GLY A 61 8.99 15.23 -15.88
C GLY A 61 9.79 15.86 -17.02
N GLY A 62 9.15 16.18 -18.16
CA GLY A 62 9.73 16.93 -19.28
C GLY A 62 10.71 16.17 -20.19
N THR A 63 11.42 15.16 -19.67
CA THR A 63 12.35 14.30 -20.43
C THR A 63 11.87 12.86 -20.57
N GLY A 64 10.66 12.58 -20.09
CA GLY A 64 10.11 11.24 -19.97
C GLY A 64 10.71 10.43 -18.81
N ARG A 65 9.87 9.61 -18.18
CA ARG A 65 10.26 8.71 -17.07
C ARG A 65 9.45 7.43 -17.09
N ASN A 66 10.04 6.36 -16.53
CA ASN A 66 9.26 5.17 -16.19
C ASN A 66 8.43 5.44 -14.92
N PHE A 67 7.21 4.92 -14.89
CA PHE A 67 6.36 4.90 -13.70
C PHE A 67 5.81 3.49 -13.48
N ILE A 68 5.37 3.20 -12.25
CA ILE A 68 4.72 1.95 -11.91
C ILE A 68 3.26 2.04 -12.34
N ASP A 69 2.86 1.21 -13.30
CA ASP A 69 1.51 1.21 -13.82
C ASP A 69 0.62 0.26 -13.02
N THR A 70 -0.18 0.84 -12.14
CA THR A 70 -1.13 0.13 -11.27
C THR A 70 -2.52 -0.02 -11.89
N ASP A 71 -2.77 0.59 -13.07
CA ASP A 71 -4.03 0.47 -13.80
C ASP A 71 -4.04 -0.85 -14.57
N ARG A 72 -4.40 -1.91 -13.85
CA ARG A 72 -4.32 -3.29 -14.29
C ARG A 72 -5.61 -4.02 -13.93
N PRO A 73 -6.03 -5.02 -14.71
CA PRO A 73 -7.10 -5.91 -14.30
C PRO A 73 -6.70 -6.63 -12.99
N HIS A 74 -7.41 -6.29 -11.93
CA HIS A 74 -7.19 -6.80 -10.57
C HIS A 74 -8.04 -8.06 -10.36
N THR A 75 -7.60 -8.97 -9.48
CA THR A 75 -8.32 -10.24 -9.23
C THR A 75 -8.31 -10.57 -7.75
N CYS A 76 -9.50 -10.85 -7.20
CA CYS A 76 -9.66 -11.29 -5.82
C CYS A 76 -9.02 -12.68 -5.64
N ARG A 77 -8.28 -12.88 -4.55
CA ARG A 77 -7.68 -14.17 -4.19
C ARG A 77 -7.81 -14.43 -2.70
N ASN A 78 -7.56 -15.68 -2.30
CA ASN A 78 -7.57 -16.04 -0.89
C ASN A 78 -6.26 -15.62 -0.20
N PHE A 79 -6.37 -14.81 0.87
CA PHE A 79 -5.21 -14.31 1.61
C PHE A 79 -4.35 -15.40 2.22
N GLY A 80 -5.00 -16.37 2.88
CA GLY A 80 -4.32 -17.49 3.54
C GLY A 80 -3.45 -18.27 2.55
N LYS A 81 -4.01 -18.59 1.38
CA LYS A 81 -3.30 -19.30 0.31
C LYS A 81 -2.11 -18.51 -0.25
N ILE A 82 -2.26 -17.20 -0.43
CA ILE A 82 -1.15 -16.34 -0.86
C ILE A 82 -0.06 -16.29 0.20
N ARG A 83 -0.45 -16.18 1.47
CA ARG A 83 0.49 -16.16 2.59
C ARG A 83 1.23 -17.50 2.72
N GLU A 84 0.53 -18.63 2.67
CA GLU A 84 1.13 -19.97 2.62
C GLU A 84 2.12 -20.10 1.45
N TRP A 85 1.72 -19.71 0.23
CA TRP A 85 2.57 -19.72 -0.96
C TRP A 85 3.82 -18.86 -0.78
N ALA A 86 3.68 -17.68 -0.18
CA ALA A 86 4.80 -16.81 0.10
C ALA A 86 5.73 -17.49 1.12
N HIS A 87 5.20 -17.91 2.28
CA HIS A 87 5.98 -18.47 3.38
C HIS A 87 6.61 -19.84 3.13
N GLY A 88 6.02 -20.67 2.28
CA GLY A 88 6.57 -22.00 1.95
C GLY A 88 7.80 -21.99 1.03
N ARG A 89 8.34 -20.82 0.69
CA ARG A 89 9.54 -20.67 -0.16
C ARG A 89 10.75 -20.11 0.60
N TYR A 90 10.68 -20.03 1.93
CA TYR A 90 11.78 -19.67 2.80
C TYR A 90 11.89 -20.64 3.98
#